data_AF-A0A8K0TRH7-F1
#
_entry.id   AF-A0A8K0TRH7-F1
#
_cell.length_a   1.000
_cell.length_b   1.000
_cell.length_c   1.000
_cell.angle_alpha   90.00
_cell.angle_beta   90.00
_cell.angle_gamma   90.00
#
_symmetry.space_group_name_H-M   'P 1'
#
loop_
_entity.id
_entity.type
_entity.pdbx_description
1 polymer ?
#
loop_
_entity_poly.entity_id
_entity_poly.type
_entity_poly.pdbx_seq_one_letter_code
_entity_poly.pdbx_strand_id
1 'polypeptide(L)'
;MRFFTAILPLVALLSGVTAAPIAEDVSPVIPSPLEKRAAATCGSTFYSAAAVNAAAVRACNLYRAGTQIGSNNYPHTFNNREGFSFAVAGPYQEFPILASGAIYSGGSPGPDRVVINTACRQAGAITHTGASGNAFVACR
;
A
#
# COMPACT_ATOMS: atom_id res chain seq x y z
N MET A 1 2.27 22.36 84.00
CA MET A 1 3.63 21.81 83.80
C MET A 1 3.60 20.89 82.59
N ARG A 2 4.45 21.21 81.60
CA ARG A 2 5.09 20.33 80.60
C ARG A 2 4.21 19.60 79.56
N PHE A 3 4.17 20.24 78.39
CA PHE A 3 4.22 19.67 77.04
C PHE A 3 4.98 18.34 76.95
N PHE A 4 4.53 17.44 76.06
CA PHE A 4 5.39 16.77 75.08
C PHE A 4 4.55 16.29 73.89
N THR A 5 4.67 17.01 72.78
CA THR A 5 4.29 16.62 71.42
C THR A 5 5.28 15.57 70.91
N ALA A 6 4.81 14.38 70.54
CA ALA A 6 5.62 13.40 69.84
C ALA A 6 5.21 13.39 68.35
N ILE A 7 6.08 13.95 67.52
CA ILE A 7 5.94 13.99 66.06
C ILE A 7 6.55 12.68 65.52
N LEU A 8 5.73 11.88 64.84
CA LEU A 8 6.15 10.66 64.17
C LEU A 8 6.84 11.01 62.84
N PRO A 9 8.02 10.48 62.51
CA PRO A 9 8.68 10.80 61.25
C PRO A 9 8.06 10.00 60.10
N LEU A 10 7.65 10.72 59.07
CA LEU A 10 7.21 10.22 57.77
C LEU A 10 8.43 9.66 57.00
N VAL A 11 8.53 8.35 56.87
CA VAL A 11 9.55 7.69 56.03
C VAL A 11 9.01 7.56 54.61
N ALA A 12 9.50 8.43 53.71
CA ALA A 12 9.24 8.32 52.28
C ALA A 12 10.20 7.29 51.65
N LEU A 13 9.66 6.15 51.22
CA LEU A 13 10.39 5.15 50.43
C LEU A 13 10.50 5.65 48.98
N LEU A 14 11.67 6.17 48.59
CA LEU A 14 11.99 6.43 47.19
C LEU A 14 12.44 5.13 46.53
N SER A 15 11.52 4.47 45.82
CA SER A 15 11.84 3.39 44.91
C SER A 15 12.54 3.95 43.67
N GLY A 16 13.86 3.81 43.59
CA GLY A 16 14.63 4.13 42.39
C GLY A 16 14.34 3.12 41.29
N VAL A 17 13.64 3.55 40.23
CA VAL A 17 13.52 2.79 38.98
C VAL A 17 14.73 3.11 38.12
N THR A 18 15.62 2.14 37.94
CA THR A 18 16.70 2.24 36.95
C THR A 18 16.14 1.89 35.58
N ALA A 19 15.94 2.90 34.74
CA ALA A 19 15.65 2.69 33.32
C ALA A 19 16.94 2.22 32.62
N ALA A 20 16.97 0.96 32.19
CA ALA A 20 17.98 0.48 31.25
C ALA A 20 17.69 1.07 29.86
N PRO A 21 18.71 1.49 29.08
CA PRO A 21 18.49 1.88 27.71
C PRO A 21 18.09 0.64 26.91
N ILE A 22 16.86 0.63 26.41
CA ILE A 22 16.45 -0.24 25.31
C ILE A 22 17.30 0.14 24.10
N ALA A 23 18.24 -0.73 23.73
CA ALA A 23 18.88 -0.66 22.43
C ALA A 23 17.81 -0.95 21.38
N GLU A 24 17.28 0.09 20.75
CA GLU A 24 16.47 -0.07 19.56
C GLU A 24 17.36 -0.63 18.45
N ASP A 25 17.07 -1.87 18.05
CA ASP A 25 17.62 -2.49 16.85
C ASP A 25 17.08 -1.74 15.63
N VAL A 26 17.65 -0.56 15.36
CA VAL A 26 17.37 0.22 14.16
C VAL A 26 18.12 -0.47 13.02
N SER A 27 17.52 -1.57 12.54
CA SER A 27 17.94 -2.22 11.31
C SER A 27 17.98 -1.14 10.21
N PRO A 28 19.09 -0.99 9.47
CA PRO A 28 19.18 0.01 8.42
C PRO A 28 18.07 -0.26 7.40
N VAL A 29 17.10 0.65 7.34
CA VAL A 29 16.10 0.71 6.27
C VAL A 29 16.86 1.11 5.02
N ILE A 30 17.53 0.14 4.38
CA ILE A 30 18.10 0.36 3.06
C ILE A 30 16.91 0.68 2.16
N PRO A 31 16.81 1.89 1.59
CA PRO A 31 15.79 2.16 0.61
C PRO A 31 15.94 1.10 -0.47
N SER A 32 14.93 0.24 -0.59
CA SER A 32 14.77 -0.66 -1.72
C SER A 32 15.07 0.14 -2.98
N PRO A 33 15.81 -0.40 -3.97
CA PRO A 33 16.10 0.29 -5.21
C PRO A 33 14.86 1.03 -5.65
N LEU A 34 15.00 2.33 -5.95
CA LEU A 34 13.91 3.18 -6.45
C LEU A 34 13.41 2.53 -7.76
N GLU A 35 12.55 1.52 -7.64
CA GLU A 35 11.88 0.90 -8.76
C GLU A 35 11.16 2.03 -9.44
N LYS A 36 11.53 2.27 -10.70
CA LYS A 36 11.08 3.41 -11.49
C LYS A 36 9.54 3.43 -11.48
N ARG A 37 8.96 4.27 -10.62
CA ARG A 37 7.52 4.47 -10.54
C ARG A 37 7.13 5.36 -11.70
N ALA A 38 6.55 4.76 -12.75
CA ALA A 38 6.13 5.50 -13.93
C ALA A 38 4.74 6.11 -13.71
N ALA A 39 4.57 7.34 -14.19
CA ALA A 39 3.25 7.88 -14.50
C ALA A 39 2.61 7.06 -15.63
N ALA A 40 1.30 7.18 -15.81
CA ALA A 40 0.57 6.45 -16.84
C ALA A 40 -0.52 7.33 -17.46
N THR A 41 -0.69 7.21 -18.77
CA THR A 41 -1.78 7.84 -19.52
C THR A 41 -2.69 6.76 -20.11
N CYS A 42 -3.89 6.64 -19.56
CA CYS A 42 -4.89 5.65 -19.95
C CYS A 42 -5.99 6.35 -20.76
N GLY A 43 -6.01 6.14 -22.09
CA GLY A 43 -6.82 6.95 -22.98
C GLY A 43 -6.40 8.43 -22.89
N SER A 44 -7.29 9.30 -22.41
CA SER A 44 -7.01 10.72 -22.14
C SER A 44 -6.77 11.02 -20.65
N THR A 45 -6.84 10.02 -19.77
CA THR A 45 -6.67 10.20 -18.33
C THR A 45 -5.20 10.11 -17.96
N PHE A 46 -4.66 11.15 -17.34
CA PHE A 46 -3.29 11.15 -16.80
C PHE A 46 -3.28 10.76 -15.32
N TYR A 47 -2.41 9.82 -14.98
CA TYR A 47 -2.10 9.41 -13.61
C TYR A 47 -0.65 9.73 -13.30
N SER A 48 -0.44 10.50 -12.23
CA SER A 48 0.90 10.71 -11.71
C SER A 48 1.52 9.41 -11.21
N ALA A 49 2.85 9.33 -11.19
CA ALA A 49 3.56 8.19 -10.62
C ALA A 49 3.13 7.88 -9.18
N ALA A 50 2.78 8.91 -8.40
CA ALA A 50 2.28 8.76 -7.04
C ALA A 50 0.90 8.09 -7.00
N ALA A 51 -0.01 8.44 -7.91
CA ALA A 51 -1.33 7.82 -7.98
C ALA A 51 -1.24 6.35 -8.39
N VAL A 52 -0.43 6.05 -9.42
CA VAL A 52 -0.16 4.68 -9.87
C VAL A 52 0.42 3.86 -8.72
N ASN A 53 1.40 4.42 -8.02
CA ASN A 53 2.00 3.77 -6.87
C ASN A 53 1.00 3.52 -5.73
N ALA A 54 0.19 4.51 -5.37
CA ALA A 54 -0.74 4.37 -4.26
C ALA A 54 -1.80 3.29 -4.54
N ALA A 55 -2.27 3.19 -5.78
CA ALA A 55 -3.14 2.09 -6.21
C ALA A 55 -2.42 0.73 -6.15
N ALA A 56 -1.17 0.65 -6.60
CA ALA A 56 -0.38 -0.59 -6.56
C ALA A 56 -0.09 -1.05 -5.11
N VAL A 57 0.21 -0.12 -4.20
CA VAL A 57 0.37 -0.39 -2.77
C VAL A 57 -0.95 -0.88 -2.17
N ARG A 58 -2.08 -0.25 -2.50
CA ARG A 58 -3.39 -0.72 -2.04
C ARG A 58 -3.68 -2.14 -2.51
N ALA A 59 -3.41 -2.44 -3.78
CA ALA A 59 -3.54 -3.77 -4.35
C ALA A 59 -2.68 -4.79 -3.59
N CYS A 60 -1.39 -4.48 -3.37
CA CYS A 60 -0.49 -5.35 -2.62
C CYS A 60 -0.99 -5.63 -1.20
N ASN A 61 -1.43 -4.60 -0.47
CA ASN A 61 -1.90 -4.75 0.90
C ASN A 61 -3.12 -5.67 0.99
N LEU A 62 -4.09 -5.51 0.08
CA LEU A 62 -5.27 -6.37 0.01
C LEU A 62 -4.89 -7.81 -0.37
N TYR A 63 -4.01 -7.98 -1.37
CA TYR A 63 -3.52 -9.28 -1.81
C TYR A 63 -2.78 -10.04 -0.69
N ARG A 64 -1.83 -9.38 -0.01
CA ARG A 64 -1.09 -9.97 1.12
C ARG A 64 -1.99 -10.31 2.31
N ALA A 65 -3.06 -9.56 2.51
CA ALA A 65 -4.06 -9.83 3.54
C ALA A 65 -5.07 -10.94 3.14
N GLY A 66 -5.06 -11.41 1.89
CA GLY A 66 -6.07 -12.35 1.40
C GLY A 66 -7.49 -11.75 1.36
N THR A 67 -7.59 -10.42 1.18
CA THR A 67 -8.87 -9.69 1.22
C THR A 67 -9.16 -9.06 -0.14
N GLN A 68 -10.44 -8.94 -0.46
CA GLN A 68 -10.93 -8.33 -1.71
C GLN A 68 -12.06 -7.35 -1.41
N ILE A 69 -12.24 -6.35 -2.27
CA ILE A 69 -13.25 -5.30 -2.13
C ILE A 69 -14.03 -5.06 -3.43
N GLY A 70 -15.25 -4.54 -3.29
CA GLY A 70 -16.16 -4.26 -4.39
C GLY A 70 -16.82 -5.52 -4.95
N SER A 71 -17.86 -5.33 -5.77
CA SER A 71 -18.63 -6.42 -6.38
C SER A 71 -17.81 -7.35 -7.27
N ASN A 72 -16.69 -6.84 -7.80
CA ASN A 72 -15.81 -7.55 -8.71
C ASN A 72 -14.60 -8.18 -7.99
N ASN A 73 -14.54 -8.10 -6.66
CA ASN A 73 -13.52 -8.72 -5.82
C ASN A 73 -12.08 -8.30 -6.18
N TYR A 74 -11.77 -7.01 -6.11
CA TYR A 74 -10.41 -6.52 -6.35
C TYR A 74 -9.54 -6.54 -5.07
N PRO A 75 -8.22 -6.80 -5.18
CA PRO A 75 -7.52 -7.22 -6.38
C PRO A 75 -7.87 -8.66 -6.76
N HIS A 76 -7.73 -9.01 -8.03
CA HIS A 76 -7.84 -10.39 -8.49
C HIS A 76 -6.83 -10.69 -9.58
N THR A 77 -6.69 -11.99 -9.89
CA THR A 77 -5.74 -12.47 -10.89
C THR A 77 -5.95 -11.80 -12.25
N PHE A 78 -4.87 -11.28 -12.80
CA PHE A 78 -4.79 -10.82 -14.18
C PHE A 78 -4.02 -11.85 -15.02
N ASN A 79 -4.70 -12.44 -16.00
CA ASN A 79 -4.15 -13.56 -16.78
C ASN A 79 -3.30 -13.13 -17.97
N ASN A 80 -3.23 -11.83 -18.28
CA ASN A 80 -2.48 -11.28 -19.42
C ASN A 80 -2.79 -11.97 -20.75
N ARG A 81 -4.09 -12.14 -21.07
CA ARG A 81 -4.53 -12.79 -22.32
C ARG A 81 -4.23 -11.93 -23.55
N GLU A 82 -4.05 -10.64 -23.32
CA GLU A 82 -3.62 -9.62 -24.29
C GLU A 82 -2.16 -9.79 -24.73
N GLY A 83 -1.33 -10.51 -23.95
CA GLY A 83 0.07 -10.74 -24.28
C GLY A 83 0.98 -9.55 -24.03
N PHE A 84 0.70 -8.71 -23.02
CA PHE A 84 1.60 -7.61 -22.64
C PHE A 84 2.95 -8.14 -22.17
N SER A 85 4.02 -7.47 -22.60
CA SER A 85 5.38 -7.74 -22.13
C SER A 85 5.70 -6.87 -20.91
N PHE A 86 5.43 -7.37 -19.71
CA PHE A 86 5.81 -6.68 -18.47
C PHE A 86 7.26 -6.94 -18.09
N ALA A 87 7.92 -5.93 -17.51
CA ALA A 87 9.32 -6.03 -17.06
C ALA A 87 9.49 -6.96 -15.85
N VAL A 88 8.40 -7.28 -15.15
CA VAL A 88 8.39 -8.19 -14.00
C VAL A 88 7.60 -9.45 -14.35
N ALA A 89 8.13 -10.61 -13.98
CA ALA A 89 7.42 -11.88 -14.15
C ALA A 89 6.17 -11.93 -13.25
N GLY A 90 5.12 -12.57 -13.77
CA GLY A 90 3.90 -12.88 -13.04
C GLY A 90 4.12 -14.02 -12.03
N PRO A 91 3.03 -14.58 -11.46
CA PRO A 91 1.62 -14.27 -11.74
C PRO A 91 1.22 -12.84 -11.35
N TYR A 92 0.14 -12.33 -11.96
CA TYR A 92 -0.28 -10.94 -11.82
C TYR A 92 -1.62 -10.78 -11.11
N GLN A 93 -1.82 -9.60 -10.52
CA GLN A 93 -3.07 -9.11 -9.96
C GLN A 93 -3.39 -7.75 -10.59
N GLU A 94 -4.66 -7.50 -10.88
CA GLU A 94 -5.15 -6.17 -11.29
C GLU A 94 -5.95 -5.48 -10.18
N PHE A 95 -5.89 -4.15 -10.15
CA PHE A 95 -6.63 -3.33 -9.19
C PHE A 95 -7.02 -1.99 -9.82
N PRO A 96 -8.22 -1.43 -9.52
CA PRO A 96 -8.66 -0.18 -10.12
C PRO A 96 -7.80 1.03 -9.74
N ILE A 97 -7.59 1.92 -10.70
CA ILE A 97 -7.08 3.28 -10.47
C ILE A 97 -8.12 4.28 -10.98
N LEU A 98 -8.50 5.24 -10.14
CA LEU A 98 -9.66 6.09 -10.40
C LEU A 98 -9.23 7.46 -10.93
N ALA A 99 -9.87 7.91 -12.02
CA ALA A 99 -9.63 9.23 -12.60
C ALA A 99 -9.88 10.39 -11.61
N SER A 100 -10.67 10.16 -10.55
CA SER A 100 -10.88 11.11 -9.46
C SER A 100 -9.65 11.34 -8.58
N GLY A 101 -8.61 10.51 -8.69
CA GLY A 101 -7.44 10.51 -7.81
C GLY A 101 -7.66 9.81 -6.46
N ALA A 102 -8.89 9.38 -6.16
CA ALA A 102 -9.18 8.60 -4.95
C ALA A 102 -8.65 7.16 -5.07
N ILE A 103 -8.27 6.57 -3.93
CA ILE A 103 -7.98 5.13 -3.85
C ILE A 103 -9.30 4.36 -3.90
N TYR A 104 -9.35 3.34 -4.77
CA TYR A 104 -10.53 2.51 -4.92
C TYR A 104 -10.96 1.85 -3.59
N SER A 105 -12.24 1.97 -3.29
CA SER A 105 -12.85 1.55 -2.01
C SER A 105 -14.06 0.63 -2.20
N GLY A 106 -14.33 0.12 -3.41
CA GLY A 106 -15.37 -0.88 -3.67
C GLY A 106 -16.56 -0.41 -4.52
N GLY A 107 -16.57 0.85 -4.98
CA GLY A 107 -17.59 1.38 -5.90
C GLY A 107 -17.41 0.91 -7.36
N SER A 108 -17.83 1.74 -8.31
CA SER A 108 -17.54 1.50 -9.73
C SER A 108 -16.03 1.58 -9.99
N PRO A 109 -15.40 0.56 -10.61
CA PRO A 109 -13.94 0.52 -10.79
C PRO A 109 -13.44 1.41 -11.93
N GLY A 110 -14.33 1.93 -12.79
CA GLY A 110 -13.93 2.60 -14.03
C GLY A 110 -13.18 1.65 -15.00
N PRO A 111 -12.56 2.19 -16.06
CA PRO A 111 -11.92 1.39 -17.10
C PRO A 111 -10.45 1.05 -16.84
N ASP A 112 -9.81 1.70 -15.86
CA ASP A 112 -8.35 1.71 -15.71
C ASP A 112 -7.88 0.82 -14.56
N ARG A 113 -6.75 0.13 -14.76
CA ARG A 113 -6.17 -0.78 -13.77
C ARG A 113 -4.67 -0.55 -13.63
N VAL A 114 -4.17 -0.66 -12.40
CA VAL A 114 -2.78 -1.01 -12.16
C VAL A 114 -2.62 -2.52 -12.13
N VAL A 115 -1.48 -3.00 -12.61
CA VAL A 115 -1.10 -4.42 -12.57
C VAL A 115 0.12 -4.56 -11.67
N ILE A 116 0.03 -5.46 -10.69
CA ILE A 116 1.16 -5.87 -9.86
C ILE A 116 1.43 -7.36 -10.07
N ASN A 117 2.65 -7.83 -9.79
CA ASN A 117 2.88 -9.26 -9.62
C ASN A 117 2.63 -9.71 -8.17
N THR A 118 2.63 -11.01 -7.91
CA THR A 118 2.42 -11.57 -6.56
C THR A 118 3.56 -11.27 -5.57
N ALA A 119 4.70 -10.77 -6.04
CA ALA A 119 5.76 -10.20 -5.21
C ALA A 119 5.54 -8.69 -4.93
N CYS A 120 4.35 -8.16 -5.21
CA CYS A 120 3.98 -6.76 -5.05
C CYS A 120 4.81 -5.75 -5.87
N ARG A 121 5.46 -6.19 -6.95
CA ARG A 121 6.13 -5.28 -7.88
C ARG A 121 5.15 -4.76 -8.91
N GLN A 122 5.22 -3.46 -9.19
CA GLN A 122 4.42 -2.83 -10.24
C GLN A 122 4.83 -3.37 -11.62
N ALA A 123 3.89 -3.92 -12.36
CA ALA A 123 4.09 -4.43 -13.72
C ALA A 123 3.75 -3.39 -14.79
N GLY A 124 2.67 -2.63 -14.59
CA GLY A 124 2.22 -1.60 -15.52
C GLY A 124 0.84 -1.05 -15.18
N ALA A 125 0.27 -0.29 -16.11
CA ALA A 125 -1.11 0.17 -16.07
C ALA A 125 -1.79 -0.14 -17.42
N ILE A 126 -3.07 -0.52 -17.37
CA ILE A 126 -3.87 -0.94 -18.51
C ILE A 126 -5.25 -0.30 -18.47
N THR A 127 -5.91 -0.21 -19.62
CA THR A 127 -7.24 0.40 -19.73
C THR A 127 -8.14 -0.31 -20.75
N HIS A 128 -9.43 -0.37 -20.45
CA HIS A 128 -10.44 -0.73 -21.47
C HIS A 128 -10.63 0.38 -22.52
N THR A 129 -10.20 1.61 -22.23
CA THR A 129 -10.38 2.75 -23.15
C THR A 129 -9.55 2.55 -24.41
N GLY A 130 -10.22 2.44 -25.56
CA GLY A 130 -9.58 2.16 -26.84
C GLY A 130 -9.34 0.67 -27.12
N ALA A 131 -9.77 -0.22 -26.24
CA ALA A 131 -9.86 -1.65 -26.48
C ALA A 131 -11.28 -2.04 -26.95
N SER A 132 -11.40 -3.21 -27.58
CA SER A 132 -12.70 -3.77 -27.98
C SER A 132 -13.22 -4.77 -26.94
N GLY A 133 -14.54 -4.76 -26.69
CA GLY A 133 -15.18 -5.66 -25.73
C GLY A 133 -14.61 -5.48 -24.31
N ASN A 134 -14.21 -6.58 -23.68
CA ASN A 134 -13.63 -6.60 -22.34
C ASN A 134 -12.09 -6.68 -22.35
N ALA A 135 -11.44 -6.46 -23.50
CA ALA A 135 -9.99 -6.48 -23.60
C ALA A 135 -9.38 -5.23 -22.97
N PHE A 136 -8.08 -5.28 -22.74
CA PHE A 136 -7.28 -4.14 -22.32
C PHE A 136 -6.29 -3.70 -23.41
N VAL A 137 -5.88 -2.43 -23.34
CA VAL A 137 -4.65 -1.92 -23.97
C VAL A 137 -3.73 -1.33 -22.89
N ALA A 138 -2.43 -1.28 -23.17
CA ALA A 138 -1.47 -0.67 -22.26
C ALA A 138 -1.65 0.86 -22.19
N CYS A 139 -1.55 1.42 -20.98
CA CYS A 139 -1.42 2.86 -20.81
C CYS A 139 0.00 3.31 -21.19
N ARG A 140 0.15 4.55 -21.67
CA ARG A 140 1.43 5.13 -22.13
C ARG A 140 2.19 5.84 -21.01
#